data_AF-A0A2S0WK59-F1
#
_entry.id   AF-A0A2S0WK59-F1
#
_cell.length_a   1.000
_cell.length_b   1.000
_cell.length_c   1.000
_cell.angle_alpha   90.00
_cell.angle_beta   90.00
_cell.angle_gamma   90.00
#
_symmetry.space_group_name_H-M   'P 1'
#
loop_
_entity.id
_entity.type
_entity.pdbx_description
1 polymer ?
#
loop_
_entity_poly.entity_id
_entity_poly.type
_entity_poly.pdbx_seq_one_letter_code
_entity_poly.pdbx_strand_id
1 'polypeptide(L)'
;MKRRPRTPPPFSVTYVAISTDGSPDQMLTIRNNTEVSVVPTLRFVAYDVYGRELPHVVTQGVNGSHRGGPLLPAAGVLTDVLRFDGQGSHLVRGVRVELAAAEEVDHPALEKDVTSVMIDLEQKATADPGEFWGIGLVNPNPFGITMRISLLEFEEPQRDQPRQVSDVVTLQEDVDMASASNHVIWLPEDVRGQFHEVIHHLRMPTYA
;
A
#
# COMPACT_ATOMS: atom_id res chain seq x y z
N MET A 1 -24.18 30.01 -16.51
CA MET A 1 -23.50 29.90 -15.20
C MET A 1 -22.18 29.17 -15.39
N LYS A 2 -21.04 29.84 -15.28
CA LYS A 2 -19.73 29.18 -15.27
C LYS A 2 -19.54 28.52 -13.89
N ARG A 3 -19.45 27.19 -13.85
CA ARG A 3 -19.08 26.47 -12.61
C ARG A 3 -17.75 27.03 -12.12
N ARG A 4 -17.72 27.57 -10.90
CA ARG A 4 -16.46 27.88 -10.21
C ARG A 4 -15.63 26.59 -10.15
N PRO A 5 -14.34 26.61 -10.52
CA PRO A 5 -13.49 25.45 -10.32
C PRO A 5 -13.49 25.12 -8.82
N ARG A 6 -13.89 23.89 -8.47
CA ARG A 6 -13.81 23.39 -7.11
C ARG A 6 -12.33 23.24 -6.80
N THR A 7 -11.83 23.92 -5.77
CA THR A 7 -10.55 23.57 -5.16
C THR A 7 -10.60 22.07 -4.82
N PRO A 8 -9.63 21.27 -5.26
CA PRO A 8 -9.59 19.86 -4.90
C PRO A 8 -9.53 19.72 -3.37
N PRO A 9 -10.13 18.66 -2.80
CA PRO A 9 -9.97 18.38 -1.38
C PRO A 9 -8.49 18.16 -1.05
N PRO A 10 -8.05 18.42 0.19
CA PRO A 10 -6.65 18.24 0.60
C PRO A 10 -6.16 16.81 0.36
N PHE A 11 -7.06 15.83 0.49
CA PHE A 11 -6.78 14.44 0.17
C PHE A 11 -7.83 13.90 -0.80
N SER A 12 -7.37 13.12 -1.78
CA SER A 12 -8.24 12.35 -2.68
C SER A 12 -8.04 10.87 -2.41
N VAL A 13 -9.13 10.10 -2.41
CA VAL A 13 -9.10 8.67 -2.12
C VAL A 13 -9.74 7.90 -3.27
N THR A 14 -9.09 6.82 -3.69
CA THR A 14 -9.59 5.86 -4.66
C THR A 14 -9.45 4.46 -4.08
N TYR A 15 -10.50 3.64 -4.22
CA TYR A 15 -10.47 2.23 -3.84
C TYR A 15 -10.86 1.38 -5.05
N VAL A 16 -10.08 0.33 -5.31
CA VAL A 16 -10.30 -0.63 -6.40
C VAL A 16 -10.51 -2.00 -5.76
N ALA A 17 -11.75 -2.51 -5.83
CA ALA A 17 -12.07 -3.81 -5.24
C ALA A 17 -11.46 -4.98 -6.03
N ILE A 18 -11.55 -4.94 -7.35
CA ILE A 18 -11.03 -5.97 -8.26
C ILE A 18 -10.17 -5.26 -9.30
N SER A 19 -8.91 -5.65 -9.39
CA SER A 19 -7.95 -5.14 -10.35
C SER A 19 -8.23 -5.69 -11.75
N THR A 20 -7.90 -4.90 -12.77
CA THR A 20 -8.00 -5.30 -14.19
C THR A 20 -6.64 -5.47 -14.86
N ASP A 21 -5.55 -5.12 -14.18
CA ASP A 21 -4.19 -5.09 -14.74
C ASP A 21 -3.23 -6.09 -14.06
N GLY A 22 -3.76 -6.96 -13.21
CA GLY A 22 -2.98 -7.95 -12.48
C GLY A 22 -2.34 -7.42 -11.20
N SER A 23 -2.50 -6.14 -10.88
CA SER A 23 -2.18 -5.61 -9.55
C SER A 23 -3.06 -6.25 -8.45
N PRO A 24 -2.70 -6.12 -7.17
CA PRO A 24 -3.54 -6.58 -6.08
C PRO A 24 -4.96 -6.05 -6.14
N ASP A 25 -5.91 -6.93 -5.84
CA ASP A 25 -7.26 -6.55 -5.51
C ASP A 25 -7.27 -5.72 -4.21
N GLN A 26 -8.38 -5.02 -3.96
CA GLN A 26 -8.61 -4.29 -2.72
C GLN A 26 -7.61 -3.17 -2.45
N MET A 27 -7.10 -2.57 -3.52
CA MET A 27 -6.12 -1.50 -3.47
C MET A 27 -6.77 -0.18 -3.05
N LEU A 28 -6.21 0.44 -2.02
CA LEU A 28 -6.50 1.80 -1.58
C LEU A 28 -5.38 2.73 -2.02
N THR A 29 -5.72 3.82 -2.70
CA THR A 29 -4.80 4.87 -3.09
C THR A 29 -5.25 6.20 -2.51
N ILE A 30 -4.36 6.87 -1.79
CA ILE A 30 -4.60 8.20 -1.21
C ILE A 30 -3.59 9.17 -1.81
N ARG A 31 -4.09 10.23 -2.42
CA ARG A 31 -3.27 11.33 -2.92
C ARG A 31 -3.31 12.49 -1.95
N ASN A 32 -2.14 13.00 -1.60
CA ASN A 32 -1.99 14.25 -0.88
C ASN A 32 -1.89 15.39 -1.89
N ASN A 33 -2.85 16.31 -1.84
CA ASN A 33 -2.85 17.50 -2.70
C ASN A 33 -2.31 18.74 -1.96
N THR A 34 -1.76 18.56 -0.76
CA THR A 34 -1.16 19.62 0.05
C THR A 34 0.36 19.66 -0.12
N GLU A 35 0.97 20.73 0.38
CA GLU A 35 2.42 20.95 0.37
C GLU A 35 3.10 20.37 1.61
N VAL A 36 2.37 19.69 2.50
CA VAL A 36 2.87 19.17 3.77
C VAL A 36 2.73 17.65 3.79
N SER A 37 3.78 16.96 4.19
CA SER A 37 3.77 15.51 4.39
C SER A 37 3.04 15.17 5.68
N VAL A 38 2.29 14.06 5.69
CA VAL A 38 1.48 13.67 6.85
C VAL A 38 1.58 12.18 7.15
N VAL A 39 1.33 11.81 8.41
CA VAL A 39 1.05 10.43 8.83
C VAL A 39 -0.45 10.31 9.11
N PRO A 40 -1.26 9.81 8.15
CA PRO A 40 -2.70 9.72 8.33
C PRO A 40 -3.10 8.49 9.16
N THR A 41 -4.12 8.66 10.00
CA THR A 41 -4.89 7.56 10.60
C THR A 41 -6.25 7.50 9.93
N LEU A 42 -6.55 6.35 9.33
CA LEU A 42 -7.77 6.14 8.55
C LEU A 42 -8.83 5.35 9.32
N ARG A 43 -10.09 5.62 9.02
CA ARG A 43 -11.23 4.79 9.39
C ARG A 43 -11.92 4.31 8.13
N PHE A 44 -12.45 3.09 8.20
CA PHE A 44 -13.02 2.40 7.06
C PHE A 44 -14.43 1.94 7.37
N VAL A 45 -15.31 2.05 6.38
CA VAL A 45 -16.63 1.43 6.37
C VAL A 45 -16.78 0.67 5.07
N ALA A 46 -17.01 -0.65 5.15
CA ALA A 46 -17.11 -1.52 3.99
C ALA A 46 -18.55 -1.58 3.46
N TYR A 47 -18.69 -1.66 2.13
CA TYR A 47 -19.96 -1.72 1.42
C TYR A 47 -20.00 -2.85 0.40
N ASP A 48 -21.18 -3.42 0.20
CA ASP A 48 -21.45 -4.36 -0.89
C ASP A 48 -21.66 -3.67 -2.25
N VAL A 49 -21.92 -4.45 -3.29
CA VAL A 49 -22.17 -3.96 -4.67
C VAL A 49 -23.39 -3.04 -4.77
N TYR A 50 -24.33 -3.12 -3.81
CA TYR A 50 -25.54 -2.31 -3.77
C TYR A 50 -25.38 -1.06 -2.91
N GLY A 51 -24.17 -0.80 -2.37
CA GLY A 51 -23.88 0.32 -1.49
C GLY A 51 -24.44 0.14 -0.07
N ARG A 52 -24.76 -1.09 0.34
CA ARG A 52 -25.19 -1.39 1.71
C ARG A 52 -23.97 -1.64 2.58
N GLU A 53 -23.98 -1.06 3.77
CA GLU A 53 -22.91 -1.25 4.74
C GLU A 53 -22.85 -2.72 5.19
N LEU A 54 -21.63 -3.21 5.40
CA LEU A 54 -21.34 -4.54 5.91
C LEU A 54 -20.85 -4.42 7.37
N PRO A 55 -21.77 -4.31 8.36
CA PRO A 55 -21.44 -3.95 9.74
C PRO A 55 -20.66 -5.03 10.51
N HIS A 56 -20.59 -6.25 9.97
CA HIS A 56 -19.83 -7.37 10.54
C HIS A 56 -18.50 -7.61 9.83
N VAL A 57 -18.13 -6.72 8.90
CA VAL A 57 -16.84 -6.76 8.21
C VAL A 57 -15.89 -5.76 8.85
N VAL A 58 -14.80 -6.27 9.40
CA VAL A 58 -13.69 -5.47 9.90
C VAL A 58 -12.75 -5.20 8.73
N THR A 59 -12.42 -3.93 8.51
CA THR A 59 -11.48 -3.52 7.45
C THR A 59 -10.17 -3.06 8.06
N GLN A 60 -9.05 -3.59 7.57
CA GLN A 60 -7.71 -3.22 8.00
C GLN A 60 -6.84 -2.94 6.78
N GLY A 61 -6.03 -1.88 6.84
CA GLY A 61 -4.94 -1.69 5.88
C GLY A 61 -3.75 -2.56 6.26
N VAL A 62 -3.18 -3.27 5.30
CA VAL A 62 -2.02 -4.16 5.48
C VAL A 62 -0.83 -3.36 6.00
N ASN A 63 -0.59 -2.16 5.48
CA ASN A 63 0.46 -1.26 5.93
C ASN A 63 0.11 -0.52 7.23
N GLY A 64 -1.02 -0.83 7.86
CA GLY A 64 -1.40 -0.24 9.16
C GLY A 64 -1.92 1.20 9.05
N SER A 65 -2.44 1.62 7.89
CA SER A 65 -3.04 2.96 7.70
C SER A 65 -4.18 3.29 8.68
N HIS A 66 -4.86 2.27 9.21
CA HIS A 66 -5.87 2.39 10.27
C HIS A 66 -5.30 2.70 11.66
N ARG A 67 -3.97 2.67 11.85
CA ARG A 67 -3.29 2.88 13.15
C ARG A 67 -2.29 4.04 13.12
N GLY A 68 -2.19 4.80 12.02
CA GLY A 68 -1.21 5.88 11.89
C GLY A 68 0.20 5.39 11.53
N GLY A 69 0.33 4.40 10.65
CA GLY A 69 1.61 3.81 10.27
C GLY A 69 2.30 4.50 9.08
N PRO A 70 1.68 4.55 7.90
CA PRO A 70 2.35 4.99 6.68
C PRO A 70 2.54 6.50 6.59
N LEU A 71 3.69 6.93 6.07
CA LEU A 71 3.90 8.31 5.65
C LEU A 71 3.23 8.55 4.30
N LEU A 72 2.49 9.65 4.19
CA LEU A 72 1.92 10.18 2.96
C LEU A 72 2.66 11.49 2.60
N PRO A 73 3.58 11.46 1.62
CA PRO A 73 4.38 12.63 1.25
C PRO A 73 3.54 13.79 0.71
N ALA A 74 4.02 15.02 0.88
CA ALA A 74 3.52 16.21 0.21
C ALA A 74 3.45 15.99 -1.30
N ALA A 75 2.34 16.42 -1.94
CA ALA A 75 2.05 16.19 -3.35
C ALA A 75 2.14 14.72 -3.84
N GLY A 76 2.26 13.76 -2.92
CA GLY A 76 2.57 12.36 -3.20
C GLY A 76 1.35 11.44 -3.08
N VAL A 77 1.65 10.14 -3.13
CA VAL A 77 0.65 9.07 -3.07
C VAL A 77 1.04 8.05 -2.00
N LEU A 78 0.05 7.60 -1.25
CA LEU A 78 0.12 6.43 -0.38
C LEU A 78 -0.75 5.33 -1.00
N THR A 79 -0.19 4.13 -1.07
CA THR A 79 -0.90 2.93 -1.51
C THR A 79 -0.93 1.93 -0.36
N ASP A 80 -2.07 1.29 -0.15
CA ASP A 80 -2.27 0.25 0.85
C ASP A 80 -3.21 -0.82 0.30
N VAL A 81 -3.00 -2.08 0.68
CA VAL A 81 -3.94 -3.16 0.37
C VAL A 81 -4.86 -3.31 1.58
N LEU A 82 -6.17 -3.35 1.34
CA LEU A 82 -7.12 -3.57 2.42
C LEU A 82 -7.39 -5.07 2.57
N ARG A 83 -7.44 -5.53 3.83
CA ARG A 83 -7.89 -6.85 4.24
C ARG A 83 -9.26 -6.72 4.91
N PHE A 84 -10.14 -7.67 4.61
CA PHE A 84 -11.49 -7.72 5.17
C PHE A 84 -11.73 -9.03 5.90
N ASP A 85 -12.03 -8.94 7.18
CA ASP A 85 -12.33 -10.10 8.02
C ASP A 85 -13.79 -10.05 8.49
N GLY A 86 -14.41 -11.23 8.66
CA GLY A 86 -15.77 -11.37 9.16
C GLY A 86 -16.81 -11.77 8.10
N GLN A 87 -18.06 -11.91 8.53
CA GLN A 87 -19.13 -12.42 7.68
C GLN A 87 -19.43 -11.44 6.54
N GLY A 88 -19.25 -11.92 5.30
CA GLY A 88 -19.50 -11.13 4.09
C GLY A 88 -18.28 -10.36 3.55
N SER A 89 -17.06 -10.62 4.04
CA SER A 89 -15.82 -9.97 3.56
C SER A 89 -15.62 -10.10 2.03
N HIS A 90 -15.93 -11.25 1.44
CA HIS A 90 -15.87 -11.48 -0.01
C HIS A 90 -16.90 -10.68 -0.83
N LEU A 91 -17.92 -10.10 -0.16
CA LEU A 91 -18.94 -9.27 -0.79
C LEU A 91 -18.55 -7.80 -0.90
N VAL A 92 -17.44 -7.39 -0.29
CA VAL A 92 -16.99 -6.00 -0.32
C VAL A 92 -16.73 -5.55 -1.76
N ARG A 93 -17.33 -4.43 -2.15
CA ARG A 93 -17.12 -3.78 -3.46
C ARG A 93 -16.84 -2.29 -3.34
N GLY A 94 -17.08 -1.70 -2.18
CA GLY A 94 -16.75 -0.30 -1.91
C GLY A 94 -16.26 -0.12 -0.48
N VAL A 95 -15.49 0.93 -0.27
CA VAL A 95 -15.06 1.37 1.06
C VAL A 95 -15.23 2.87 1.14
N ARG A 96 -15.92 3.35 2.19
CA ARG A 96 -15.82 4.76 2.60
C ARG A 96 -14.61 4.89 3.50
N VAL A 97 -13.72 5.80 3.13
CA VAL A 97 -12.52 6.12 3.89
C VAL A 97 -12.71 7.48 4.54
N GLU A 98 -12.48 7.53 5.84
CA GLU A 98 -12.54 8.75 6.64
C GLU A 98 -11.15 9.01 7.22
N LEU A 99 -10.65 10.24 7.05
CA LEU A 99 -9.42 10.66 7.71
C LEU A 99 -9.75 10.97 9.17
N ALA A 100 -9.36 10.09 10.08
CA ALA A 100 -9.64 10.22 11.51
C ALA A 100 -8.65 11.17 12.21
N ALA A 101 -7.39 11.14 11.78
CA ALA A 101 -6.34 12.05 12.20
C ALA A 101 -5.28 12.17 11.10
N ALA A 102 -4.53 13.27 11.11
CA ALA A 102 -3.33 13.44 10.29
C ALA A 102 -2.31 14.24 11.10
N GLU A 103 -1.14 13.66 11.30
CA GLU A 103 0.00 14.35 11.91
C GLU A 103 0.87 14.93 10.81
N GLU A 104 1.10 16.24 10.83
CA GLU A 104 2.05 16.89 9.90
C GLU A 104 3.48 16.57 10.29
N VAL A 105 4.31 16.28 9.29
CA VAL A 105 5.71 15.91 9.50
C VAL A 105 6.62 16.61 8.50
N ASP A 106 7.84 16.88 8.95
CA ASP A 106 8.89 17.42 8.10
C ASP A 106 9.54 16.29 7.31
N HIS A 107 8.95 15.98 6.16
CA HIS A 107 9.52 15.07 5.17
C HIS A 107 9.42 15.71 3.79
N PRO A 108 10.50 15.74 3.00
CA PRO A 108 10.48 16.34 1.66
C PRO A 108 9.44 15.67 0.76
N ALA A 109 8.86 16.44 -0.15
CA ALA A 109 8.04 15.86 -1.22
C ALA A 109 8.89 14.89 -2.05
N LEU A 110 8.32 13.75 -2.43
CA LEU A 110 8.98 12.88 -3.39
C LEU A 110 9.01 13.55 -4.77
N GLU A 111 10.17 13.54 -5.41
CA GLU A 111 10.30 13.97 -6.80
C GLU A 111 9.91 12.85 -7.78
N LYS A 112 10.14 11.60 -7.36
CA LYS A 112 9.90 10.39 -8.14
C LYS A 112 9.42 9.27 -7.23
N ASP A 113 8.59 8.39 -7.80
CA ASP A 113 8.06 7.24 -7.09
C ASP A 113 9.19 6.27 -6.68
N VAL A 114 9.04 5.75 -5.47
CA VAL A 114 9.89 4.70 -4.91
C VAL A 114 9.29 3.37 -5.33
N THR A 115 10.13 2.38 -5.66
CA THR A 115 9.65 1.09 -6.17
C THR A 115 10.19 -0.06 -5.33
N SER A 116 9.31 -1.02 -5.07
CA SER A 116 9.65 -2.36 -4.58
C SER A 116 9.14 -3.39 -5.58
N VAL A 117 9.95 -4.40 -5.90
CA VAL A 117 9.57 -5.50 -6.79
C VAL A 117 10.09 -6.84 -6.26
N MET A 118 9.38 -7.92 -6.59
CA MET A 118 9.96 -9.26 -6.52
C MET A 118 11.07 -9.41 -7.55
N ILE A 119 12.19 -10.02 -7.17
CA ILE A 119 13.30 -10.33 -8.07
C ILE A 119 13.69 -11.81 -8.02
N ASP A 120 14.22 -12.30 -9.13
CA ASP A 120 14.81 -13.63 -9.27
C ASP A 120 16.29 -13.70 -8.82
N LEU A 121 16.93 -14.87 -8.95
CA LEU A 121 18.35 -15.06 -8.64
C LEU A 121 19.29 -14.21 -9.52
N GLU A 122 18.84 -13.80 -10.71
CA GLU A 122 19.57 -12.93 -11.63
C GLU A 122 19.29 -11.44 -11.36
N GLN A 123 18.54 -11.12 -10.30
CA GLN A 123 18.10 -9.79 -9.90
C GLN A 123 17.17 -9.10 -10.93
N LYS A 124 16.47 -9.88 -11.74
CA LYS A 124 15.44 -9.37 -12.65
C LYS A 124 14.09 -9.37 -11.96
N ALA A 125 13.28 -8.36 -12.25
CA ALA A 125 11.91 -8.31 -11.77
C ALA A 125 11.12 -9.51 -12.29
N THR A 126 10.37 -10.17 -11.40
CA THR A 126 9.50 -11.31 -11.74
C THR A 126 8.12 -11.13 -11.12
N ALA A 127 7.12 -11.75 -11.73
CA ALA A 127 5.77 -11.88 -11.18
C ALA A 127 5.45 -13.34 -10.79
N ASP A 128 6.39 -14.26 -10.98
CA ASP A 128 6.24 -15.67 -10.64
C ASP A 128 6.69 -15.91 -9.19
N PRO A 129 5.78 -16.31 -8.28
CA PRO A 129 6.14 -16.69 -6.91
C PRO A 129 7.21 -17.79 -6.85
N GLY A 130 7.23 -18.71 -7.82
CA GLY A 130 8.22 -19.77 -7.93
C GLY A 130 9.61 -19.27 -8.31
N GLU A 131 9.74 -18.04 -8.80
CA GLU A 131 11.00 -17.36 -9.10
C GLU A 131 11.28 -16.21 -8.13
N PHE A 132 10.47 -16.02 -7.09
CA PHE A 132 10.68 -14.94 -6.11
C PHE A 132 11.79 -15.32 -5.11
N TRP A 133 12.97 -14.74 -5.28
CA TRP A 133 14.17 -15.01 -4.46
C TRP A 133 14.58 -13.84 -3.58
N GLY A 134 14.22 -12.62 -3.95
CA GLY A 134 14.54 -11.44 -3.17
C GLY A 134 13.66 -10.27 -3.53
N ILE A 135 13.81 -9.18 -2.78
CA ILE A 135 13.12 -7.92 -3.01
C ILE A 135 14.11 -6.91 -3.59
N GLY A 136 13.79 -6.35 -4.75
CA GLY A 136 14.49 -5.20 -5.32
C GLY A 136 13.85 -3.90 -4.86
N LEU A 137 14.64 -2.97 -4.34
CA LEU A 137 14.21 -1.65 -3.89
C LEU A 137 14.94 -0.56 -4.67
N VAL A 138 14.23 0.49 -5.05
CA VAL A 138 14.79 1.63 -5.78
C VAL A 138 14.30 2.93 -5.16
N ASN A 139 15.25 3.76 -4.70
CA ASN A 139 15.01 5.14 -4.32
C ASN A 139 15.65 6.08 -5.37
N PRO A 140 14.89 6.63 -6.31
CA PRO A 140 15.42 7.54 -7.32
C PRO A 140 15.54 9.00 -6.85
N ASN A 141 15.14 9.31 -5.62
CA ASN A 141 15.10 10.68 -5.09
C ASN A 141 16.50 11.15 -4.65
N PRO A 142 16.78 12.47 -4.66
CA PRO A 142 18.08 13.02 -4.30
C PRO A 142 18.36 13.05 -2.78
N PHE A 143 17.52 12.41 -1.97
CA PHE A 143 17.64 12.30 -0.52
C PHE A 143 17.35 10.87 -0.05
N GLY A 144 17.79 10.53 1.16
CA GLY A 144 17.52 9.23 1.76
C GLY A 144 16.08 9.09 2.25
N ILE A 145 15.56 7.87 2.24
CA ILE A 145 14.21 7.53 2.71
C ILE A 145 14.25 6.30 3.60
N THR A 146 13.20 6.11 4.39
CA THR A 146 12.99 4.90 5.19
C THR A 146 11.69 4.23 4.75
N MET A 147 11.73 2.93 4.55
CA MET A 147 10.62 2.14 4.04
C MET A 147 10.37 0.93 4.93
N ARG A 148 9.11 0.53 5.06
CA ARG A 148 8.73 -0.78 5.60
C ARG A 148 8.20 -1.65 4.48
N ILE A 149 8.66 -2.90 4.44
CA ILE A 149 8.33 -3.86 3.39
C ILE A 149 7.40 -4.94 3.94
N SER A 150 6.36 -5.29 3.18
CA SER A 150 5.45 -6.39 3.47
C SER A 150 5.33 -7.33 2.27
N LEU A 151 5.38 -8.63 2.55
CA LEU A 151 5.14 -9.71 1.62
C LEU A 151 3.69 -10.15 1.75
N LEU A 152 2.99 -10.31 0.62
CA LEU A 152 1.57 -10.67 0.61
C LEU A 152 1.35 -12.05 0.03
N GLU A 153 0.65 -12.88 0.80
CA GLU A 153 0.00 -14.07 0.29
C GLU A 153 -1.46 -13.72 0.03
N PHE A 154 -2.00 -14.20 -1.08
CA PHE A 154 -3.40 -13.96 -1.42
C PHE A 154 -4.08 -15.30 -1.71
N GLU A 155 -5.38 -15.33 -1.44
CA GLU A 155 -6.24 -16.47 -1.74
C GLU A 155 -6.22 -16.83 -3.22
N GLU A 156 -6.61 -18.07 -3.54
CA GLU A 156 -6.83 -18.48 -4.93
C GLU A 156 -7.94 -17.64 -5.57
N PRO A 157 -7.78 -17.21 -6.84
CA PRO A 157 -8.78 -16.41 -7.52
C PRO A 157 -10.14 -17.12 -7.58
N GLN A 158 -11.18 -16.48 -7.06
CA GLN A 158 -12.55 -16.93 -7.22
C GLN A 158 -13.28 -16.01 -8.20
N ARG A 159 -14.03 -16.61 -9.12
CA ARG A 159 -14.72 -15.87 -10.19
C ARG A 159 -15.64 -14.80 -9.59
N ASP A 160 -15.51 -13.56 -10.08
CA ASP A 160 -16.32 -12.39 -9.73
C ASP A 160 -16.20 -11.95 -8.24
N GLN A 161 -15.22 -12.48 -7.49
CA GLN A 161 -14.91 -12.09 -6.12
C GLN A 161 -13.51 -11.46 -6.03
N PRO A 162 -13.35 -10.37 -5.27
CA PRO A 162 -12.04 -9.83 -4.93
C PRO A 162 -11.19 -10.89 -4.24
N ARG A 163 -9.97 -11.06 -4.74
CA ARG A 163 -8.91 -11.84 -4.10
C ARG A 163 -8.53 -11.16 -2.78
N GLN A 164 -8.65 -11.88 -1.66
CA GLN A 164 -8.24 -11.36 -0.35
C GLN A 164 -6.77 -11.66 -0.10
N VAL A 165 -6.15 -10.85 0.75
CA VAL A 165 -4.86 -11.16 1.37
C VAL A 165 -5.09 -12.22 2.45
N SER A 166 -4.55 -13.43 2.25
CA SER A 166 -4.65 -14.54 3.21
C SER A 166 -3.64 -14.39 4.35
N ASP A 167 -2.40 -14.02 4.01
CA ASP A 167 -1.31 -13.81 4.97
C ASP A 167 -0.43 -12.61 4.60
N VAL A 168 0.20 -12.02 5.63
CA VAL A 168 1.10 -10.88 5.50
C VAL A 168 2.31 -11.12 6.37
N VAL A 169 3.49 -11.05 5.76
CA VAL A 169 4.76 -11.01 6.50
C VAL A 169 5.41 -9.65 6.28
N THR A 170 5.38 -8.82 7.32
CA THR A 170 6.12 -7.55 7.34
C THR A 170 7.53 -7.79 7.87
N LEU A 171 8.53 -7.30 7.16
CA LEU A 171 9.92 -7.38 7.63
C LEU A 171 10.05 -6.60 8.94
N GLN A 172 10.82 -7.16 9.88
CA GLN A 172 10.93 -6.60 11.23
C GLN A 172 11.64 -5.25 11.23
N GLU A 173 12.66 -5.11 10.39
CA GLU A 173 13.46 -3.90 10.30
C GLU A 173 12.97 -3.01 9.15
N ASP A 174 13.01 -1.70 9.40
CA ASP A 174 12.82 -0.72 8.35
C ASP A 174 14.07 -0.66 7.47
N VAL A 175 13.87 -0.40 6.19
CA VAL A 175 14.94 -0.32 5.19
C VAL A 175 15.27 1.13 4.94
N ASP A 176 16.51 1.44 5.24
CA ASP A 176 17.11 2.75 5.15
C ASP A 176 17.84 2.88 3.80
N MET A 177 17.23 3.62 2.88
CA MET A 177 17.70 3.79 1.51
C MET A 177 18.43 5.13 1.34
N ALA A 178 19.64 5.11 0.80
CA ALA A 178 20.36 6.33 0.46
C ALA A 178 19.73 7.07 -0.74
N SER A 179 20.17 8.31 -0.97
CA SER A 179 19.85 9.09 -2.18
C SER A 179 20.26 8.34 -3.45
N ALA A 180 19.41 8.36 -4.48
CA ALA A 180 19.65 7.79 -5.80
C ALA A 180 20.25 6.37 -5.76
N SER A 181 19.64 5.48 -4.98
CA SER A 181 20.20 4.15 -4.68
C SER A 181 19.24 3.01 -5.00
N ASN A 182 19.82 1.81 -5.14
CA ASN A 182 19.12 0.54 -5.22
C ASN A 182 19.62 -0.40 -4.12
N HIS A 183 18.73 -1.27 -3.64
CA HIS A 183 19.06 -2.26 -2.62
C HIS A 183 18.36 -3.59 -2.92
N VAL A 184 18.96 -4.68 -2.45
CA VAL A 184 18.41 -6.03 -2.61
C VAL A 184 18.35 -6.70 -1.25
N ILE A 185 17.18 -7.25 -0.93
CA ILE A 185 16.96 -8.07 0.26
C ILE A 185 16.75 -9.50 -0.22
N TRP A 186 17.68 -10.38 0.09
CA TRP A 186 17.54 -11.81 -0.21
C TRP A 186 16.66 -12.48 0.82
N LEU A 187 15.70 -13.28 0.33
CA LEU A 187 14.81 -14.05 1.19
C LEU A 187 15.36 -15.46 1.39
N PRO A 188 15.05 -16.09 2.54
CA PRO A 188 15.30 -17.52 2.75
C PRO A 188 14.62 -18.40 1.69
N GLU A 189 15.17 -19.58 1.40
CA GLU A 189 14.62 -20.48 0.39
C GLU A 189 13.24 -21.06 0.78
N ASP A 190 12.95 -21.16 2.07
CA ASP A 190 11.69 -21.74 2.60
C ASP A 190 10.46 -20.87 2.39
N VAL A 191 10.61 -19.59 2.02
CA VAL A 191 9.48 -18.71 1.66
C VAL A 191 9.16 -18.69 0.16
N ARG A 192 9.91 -19.46 -0.65
CA ARG A 192 9.76 -19.51 -2.10
C ARG A 192 8.40 -20.07 -2.49
N GLY A 193 7.76 -19.44 -3.47
CA GLY A 193 6.44 -19.85 -3.97
C GLY A 193 5.27 -19.49 -3.05
N GLN A 194 5.52 -18.93 -1.85
CA GLN A 194 4.47 -18.59 -0.89
C GLN A 194 3.84 -17.23 -1.21
N PHE A 195 4.66 -16.20 -1.39
CA PHE A 195 4.19 -14.83 -1.55
C PHE A 195 4.00 -14.46 -3.02
N HIS A 196 2.98 -13.65 -3.29
CA HIS A 196 2.60 -13.26 -4.66
C HIS A 196 2.89 -11.79 -4.97
N GLU A 197 3.14 -10.96 -3.95
CA GLU A 197 3.39 -9.54 -4.13
C GLU A 197 4.30 -8.99 -3.03
N VAL A 198 5.05 -7.95 -3.39
CA VAL A 198 5.80 -7.12 -2.44
C VAL A 198 5.26 -5.71 -2.47
N ILE A 199 4.79 -5.25 -1.31
CA ILE A 199 4.42 -3.84 -1.14
C ILE A 199 5.36 -3.16 -0.15
N HIS A 200 5.44 -1.84 -0.27
CA HIS A 200 6.14 -1.01 0.69
C HIS A 200 5.26 0.16 1.12
N HIS A 201 5.64 0.76 2.24
CA HIS A 201 5.21 2.11 2.58
C HIS A 201 6.36 2.90 3.18
N LEU A 202 6.34 4.21 3.00
CA LEU A 202 7.30 5.09 3.62
C LEU A 202 7.04 5.20 5.12
N ARG A 203 8.12 5.35 5.87
CA ARG A 203 8.12 5.60 7.30
C ARG A 203 8.82 6.93 7.56
N MET A 204 8.61 7.48 8.76
CA MET A 204 9.47 8.57 9.21
C MET A 204 10.92 8.09 9.24
N PRO A 205 11.88 8.92 8.78
CA PRO A 205 13.28 8.56 8.81
C PRO A 205 13.72 8.17 10.23
N THR A 206 14.48 7.08 10.37
CA THR A 206 15.02 6.66 11.68
C THR A 206 16.43 7.20 11.95
N TYR A 207 17.04 7.87 10.97
CA TYR A 207 18.35 8.48 11.13
C TYR A 207 18.29 9.67 12.09
N ALA A 208 19.12 9.60 13.14
CA ALA A 208 19.39 10.70 14.07
C ALA A 208 20.40 11.70 13.51
#